data_AF-A0A2P2IDY7-F1
#
_entry.id   AF-A0A2P2IDY7-F1
#
_cell.length_a   1.000
_cell.length_b   1.000
_cell.length_c   1.000
_cell.angle_alpha   90.00
_cell.angle_beta   90.00
_cell.angle_gamma   90.00
#
_symmetry.space_group_name_H-M   'P 1'
#
loop_
_entity.id
_entity.type
_entity.pdbx_description
1 polymer ?
#
loop_
_entity_poly.entity_id
_entity_poly.type
_entity_poly.pdbx_seq_one_letter_code
_entity_poly.pdbx_strand_id
1 'polypeptide(L)'
;EDKPGAPGPNLTHEVLNSNGFDPQKDAGAMGAPVQVGSWEGARMQLLYHINKFNLLASDRIPLNRTLPDVRRKQCLPLEYTTEKLPPTSVVIVFHNEAWSTLLRTVHSVINRSPAALLHEIILVDDASEREFLRQPLEAHVSQLAVPVKVVRSPVRTGLVRARLLGAQQATGKVLTFLDAHCEVTTGWLEPLLSRIGQDSTRVVCPIIDIIHEDTFQYVRSFELHWGAFNWNLHFRWYALGHNEVDIRKINITQAY
;
A
#
# COMPACT_ATOMS: atom_id res chain seq x y z
N GLU A 1 -8.82 -22.92 -11.24
CA GLU A 1 -9.66 -23.74 -10.34
C GLU A 1 -8.84 -24.07 -9.10
N ASP A 2 -8.93 -23.27 -8.05
CA ASP A 2 -8.32 -23.62 -6.75
C ASP A 2 -9.37 -24.33 -5.90
N LYS A 3 -9.20 -25.65 -5.75
CA LYS A 3 -10.00 -26.44 -4.81
C LYS A 3 -9.48 -26.18 -3.39
N PRO A 4 -10.33 -25.80 -2.43
CA PRO A 4 -9.93 -25.69 -1.03
C PRO A 4 -9.51 -27.07 -0.51
N GLY A 5 -8.26 -27.21 -0.06
CA GLY A 5 -7.74 -28.43 0.56
C GLY A 5 -6.62 -29.16 -0.20
N ALA A 6 -6.13 -28.65 -1.33
CA ALA A 6 -4.87 -29.17 -1.90
C ALA A 6 -3.70 -28.76 -0.96
N PRO A 7 -2.86 -29.71 -0.49
CA PRO A 7 -1.67 -29.35 0.27
C PRO A 7 -0.79 -28.48 -0.61
N GLY A 8 -0.49 -27.26 -0.15
CA GLY A 8 0.42 -26.36 -0.83
C GLY A 8 1.80 -27.01 -1.01
N PRO A 9 2.63 -26.50 -1.94
CA PRO A 9 3.98 -27.02 -2.13
C PRO A 9 4.77 -26.94 -0.82
N ASN A 10 5.57 -27.98 -0.52
CA ASN A 10 6.44 -28.00 0.65
C ASN A 10 7.59 -27.00 0.44
N LEU A 11 7.40 -25.77 0.90
CA LEU A 11 8.38 -24.67 0.78
C LEU A 11 9.47 -24.85 1.83
N THR A 12 10.72 -24.96 1.39
CA THR A 12 11.87 -25.06 2.30
C THR A 12 12.13 -23.73 3.00
N HIS A 13 12.77 -23.79 4.17
CA HIS A 13 13.21 -22.60 4.91
C HIS A 13 14.08 -21.66 4.03
N GLU A 14 14.92 -22.25 3.19
CA GLU A 14 15.76 -21.51 2.23
C GLU A 14 14.92 -20.74 1.21
N VAL A 15 13.86 -21.34 0.67
CA VAL A 15 12.98 -20.66 -0.30
C VAL A 15 12.23 -19.51 0.36
N LEU A 16 11.73 -19.70 1.58
CA LEU A 16 11.02 -18.64 2.33
C LEU A 16 11.92 -17.44 2.65
N ASN A 17 13.20 -17.69 2.93
CA ASN A 17 14.19 -16.66 3.26
C ASN A 17 14.97 -16.15 2.05
N SER A 18 14.79 -16.73 0.88
CA SER A 18 15.37 -16.18 -0.34
C SER A 18 14.75 -14.81 -0.65
N ASN A 19 15.62 -13.81 -0.82
CA ASN A 19 15.23 -12.50 -1.32
C ASN A 19 15.70 -12.40 -2.78
N GLY A 20 14.76 -12.57 -3.71
CA GLY A 20 15.02 -12.55 -5.15
C GLY A 20 15.00 -11.17 -5.78
N PHE A 21 14.99 -10.10 -4.97
CA PHE A 21 14.89 -8.72 -5.43
C PHE A 21 16.03 -8.35 -6.38
N ASP A 22 15.70 -8.23 -7.67
CA ASP A 22 16.62 -7.93 -8.77
C ASP A 22 15.91 -7.00 -9.77
N PRO A 23 15.82 -5.69 -9.44
CA PRO A 23 15.01 -4.76 -10.22
C PRO A 23 15.63 -4.51 -11.60
N GLN A 24 14.83 -4.73 -12.63
CA GLN A 24 15.17 -4.42 -14.01
C GLN A 24 14.82 -2.96 -14.31
N LYS A 25 15.69 -2.28 -15.05
CA LYS A 25 15.45 -0.91 -15.48
C LYS A 25 14.14 -0.85 -16.28
N ASP A 26 13.30 0.13 -15.93
CA ASP A 26 12.01 0.42 -16.59
C ASP A 26 10.91 -0.66 -16.46
N ALA A 27 11.16 -1.78 -15.76
CA ALA A 27 10.13 -2.80 -15.52
C ALA A 27 8.95 -2.21 -14.73
N GLY A 28 7.75 -2.35 -15.28
CA GLY A 28 6.52 -1.83 -14.69
C GLY A 28 6.41 -0.32 -14.65
N ALA A 29 7.24 0.41 -15.41
CA ALA A 29 7.17 1.87 -15.52
C ALA A 29 5.77 2.33 -15.97
N MET A 30 5.33 3.47 -15.44
CA MET A 30 3.97 4.00 -15.63
C MET A 30 2.87 3.00 -15.28
N GLY A 31 3.12 2.09 -14.34
CA GLY A 31 2.18 1.05 -13.94
C GLY A 31 1.91 -0.01 -15.02
N ALA A 32 2.79 -0.15 -16.02
CA ALA A 32 2.66 -1.17 -17.06
C ALA A 32 2.75 -2.61 -16.49
N PRO A 33 2.13 -3.60 -17.15
CA PRO A 33 2.27 -5.00 -16.75
C PRO A 33 3.70 -5.50 -16.95
N VAL A 34 4.22 -6.26 -15.99
CA VAL A 34 5.46 -7.02 -16.10
C VAL A 34 5.14 -8.48 -16.41
N GLN A 35 5.65 -8.95 -17.55
CA GLN A 35 5.47 -10.34 -17.97
C GLN A 35 6.65 -11.18 -17.50
N VAL A 36 6.34 -12.28 -16.82
CA VAL A 36 7.33 -13.31 -16.48
C VAL A 36 7.35 -14.34 -17.61
N GLY A 37 8.55 -14.77 -18.00
CA GLY A 37 8.72 -15.73 -19.08
C GLY A 37 8.06 -17.06 -18.78
N SER A 38 7.49 -17.72 -19.80
CA SER A 38 6.82 -19.01 -19.63
C SER A 38 7.75 -20.10 -19.06
N TRP A 39 9.06 -20.00 -19.34
CA TRP A 39 10.08 -20.90 -18.80
C TRP A 39 10.25 -20.82 -17.28
N GLU A 40 9.81 -19.73 -16.65
CA GLU A 40 9.81 -19.55 -15.20
C GLU A 40 8.48 -19.93 -14.54
N GLY A 41 7.51 -20.45 -15.30
CA GLY A 41 6.15 -20.72 -14.81
C GLY A 41 6.11 -21.60 -13.55
N ALA A 42 6.92 -22.65 -13.46
CA ALA A 42 6.99 -23.51 -12.27
C ALA A 42 7.51 -22.76 -11.03
N ARG A 43 8.56 -21.93 -11.21
CA ARG A 43 9.12 -21.10 -10.13
C ARG A 43 8.12 -20.02 -9.71
N MET A 44 7.44 -19.39 -10.65
CA MET A 44 6.39 -18.42 -10.40
C MET A 44 5.26 -19.03 -9.56
N GLN A 45 4.75 -20.20 -9.94
CA GLN A 45 3.70 -20.91 -9.20
C GLN A 45 4.14 -21.29 -7.78
N LEU A 46 5.38 -21.77 -7.62
CA LEU A 46 5.93 -22.08 -6.30
C LEU A 46 5.96 -20.84 -5.40
N LEU A 47 6.51 -19.73 -5.90
CA LEU A 47 6.65 -18.49 -5.15
C LEU A 47 5.32 -17.78 -4.91
N TYR A 48 4.33 -17.92 -5.81
CA TYR A 48 2.98 -17.40 -5.62
C TYR A 48 2.34 -17.91 -4.32
N HIS A 49 2.67 -19.12 -3.87
CA HIS A 49 2.12 -19.67 -2.62
C HIS A 49 2.60 -18.94 -1.35
N ILE A 50 3.73 -18.22 -1.41
CA ILE A 50 4.30 -17.52 -0.26
C ILE A 50 3.47 -16.28 0.10
N ASN A 51 3.23 -15.41 -0.88
CA ASN A 51 2.59 -14.10 -0.66
C ASN A 51 1.25 -13.94 -1.41
N LYS A 52 0.80 -14.93 -2.19
CA LYS A 52 -0.44 -14.91 -3.00
C LYS A 52 -0.48 -13.84 -4.08
N PHE A 53 0.69 -13.53 -4.64
CA PHE A 53 0.88 -12.73 -5.84
C PHE A 53 2.20 -13.13 -6.52
N ASN A 54 2.44 -12.65 -7.74
CA ASN A 54 3.62 -13.00 -8.51
C ASN A 54 4.88 -12.29 -7.98
N LEU A 55 5.58 -12.95 -7.07
CA LEU A 55 6.83 -12.45 -6.49
C LEU A 55 7.91 -12.17 -7.54
N LEU A 56 8.02 -13.01 -8.58
CA LEU A 56 9.02 -12.80 -9.64
C LEU A 56 8.76 -11.51 -10.41
N ALA A 57 7.49 -11.19 -10.69
CA ALA A 57 7.14 -9.92 -11.32
C ALA A 57 7.45 -8.74 -10.40
N SER A 58 7.07 -8.80 -9.12
CA SER A 58 7.36 -7.75 -8.13
C SER A 58 8.87 -7.52 -8.00
N ASP A 59 9.65 -8.57 -7.84
CA ASP A 59 11.09 -8.49 -7.58
C ASP A 59 11.88 -7.84 -8.73
N ARG A 60 11.33 -7.87 -9.95
CA ARG A 60 11.90 -7.19 -11.13
C ARG A 60 11.53 -5.72 -11.23
N ILE A 61 10.53 -5.25 -10.49
CA ILE A 61 10.10 -3.86 -10.58
C ILE A 61 10.95 -3.01 -9.63
N PRO A 62 11.48 -1.85 -10.07
CA PRO A 62 12.17 -0.91 -9.18
C PRO A 62 11.26 -0.40 -8.04
N LEU A 63 11.83 -0.20 -6.84
CA LEU A 63 11.09 0.33 -5.67
C LEU A 63 10.51 1.72 -5.93
N ASN A 64 11.12 2.48 -6.84
CA ASN A 64 10.75 3.82 -7.23
C ASN A 64 10.10 3.89 -8.63
N ARG A 65 9.47 2.80 -9.11
CA ARG A 65 8.78 2.81 -10.41
C ARG A 65 7.77 3.96 -10.52
N THR A 66 7.60 4.51 -11.73
CA THR A 66 6.61 5.56 -11.98
C THR A 66 5.19 5.00 -12.10
N LEU A 67 4.19 5.83 -11.79
CA LEU A 67 2.77 5.53 -11.94
C LEU A 67 2.09 6.64 -12.77
N PRO A 68 0.99 6.33 -13.48
CA PRO A 68 0.24 7.34 -14.21
C PRO A 68 -0.50 8.27 -13.25
N ASP A 69 -0.66 9.54 -13.63
CA ASP A 69 -1.55 10.45 -12.92
C ASP A 69 -3.00 10.18 -13.33
N VAL A 70 -3.71 9.43 -12.49
CA VAL A 70 -5.09 8.99 -12.75
C VAL A 70 -6.14 9.94 -12.17
N ARG A 71 -5.71 11.06 -11.57
CA ARG A 71 -6.62 12.05 -11.00
C ARG A 71 -7.56 12.60 -12.08
N ARG A 72 -8.79 12.92 -11.66
CA ARG A 72 -9.76 13.59 -12.53
C ARG A 72 -9.25 14.98 -12.90
N LYS A 73 -9.62 15.47 -14.09
CA LYS A 73 -9.23 16.81 -14.57
C LYS A 73 -9.56 17.93 -13.58
N GLN A 74 -10.66 17.82 -12.83
CA GLN A 74 -11.05 18.79 -11.80
C GLN A 74 -10.15 18.77 -10.55
N CYS A 75 -9.46 17.66 -10.28
CA CYS A 75 -8.54 17.54 -9.15
C CYS A 75 -7.14 18.09 -9.44
N LEU A 76 -6.73 18.12 -10.71
CA LEU A 76 -5.39 18.58 -11.13
C LEU A 76 -5.08 20.04 -10.75
N PRO A 77 -5.99 21.02 -10.92
CA PRO A 77 -5.70 22.43 -10.59
C PRO A 77 -5.88 22.76 -9.10
N LEU A 78 -6.22 21.78 -8.24
CA LEU A 78 -6.40 22.04 -6.82
C LEU A 78 -5.05 22.21 -6.14
N GLU A 79 -4.83 23.38 -5.54
CA GLU A 79 -3.66 23.67 -4.75
C GLU A 79 -3.99 23.61 -3.26
N TYR A 80 -3.06 23.04 -2.49
CA TYR A 80 -3.18 22.91 -1.04
C TYR A 80 -1.99 23.60 -0.38
N THR A 81 -2.26 24.53 0.52
CA THR A 81 -1.22 25.20 1.33
C THR A 81 -0.68 24.23 2.36
N THR A 82 0.39 23.51 2.03
CA THR A 82 0.94 22.40 2.85
C THR A 82 1.28 22.82 4.28
N GLU A 83 1.70 24.07 4.49
CA GLU A 83 2.07 24.62 5.80
C GLU A 83 0.88 24.72 6.77
N LYS A 84 -0.35 24.74 6.25
CA LYS A 84 -1.58 24.78 7.04
C LYS A 84 -2.16 23.39 7.32
N LEU A 85 -1.63 22.35 6.67
CA LEU A 85 -2.15 20.99 6.83
C LEU A 85 -1.47 20.28 8.01
N PRO A 86 -2.20 19.42 8.73
CA PRO A 86 -1.62 18.69 9.85
C PRO A 86 -0.68 17.59 9.34
N PRO A 87 0.58 17.51 9.80
CA PRO A 87 1.49 16.44 9.39
C PRO A 87 1.02 15.08 9.94
N THR A 88 1.32 14.02 9.19
CA THR A 88 0.86 12.65 9.46
C THR A 88 2.01 11.69 9.79
N SER A 89 1.74 10.72 10.66
CA SER A 89 2.55 9.51 10.82
C SER A 89 1.92 8.39 10.00
N VAL A 90 2.66 7.86 9.04
CA VAL A 90 2.19 6.74 8.21
C VAL A 90 2.50 5.42 8.92
N VAL A 91 1.48 4.61 9.19
CA VAL A 91 1.63 3.32 9.87
C VAL A 91 1.38 2.19 8.87
N ILE A 92 2.40 1.35 8.67
CA ILE A 92 2.34 0.18 7.79
C ILE A 92 2.57 -1.06 8.65
N VAL A 93 1.55 -1.92 8.73
CA VAL A 93 1.66 -3.21 9.43
C VAL A 93 2.04 -4.28 8.41
N PHE A 94 2.98 -5.15 8.76
CA PHE A 94 3.38 -6.27 7.92
C PHE A 94 3.63 -7.54 8.72
N HIS A 95 3.48 -8.69 8.05
CA HIS A 95 3.83 -10.01 8.57
C HIS A 95 4.27 -10.89 7.38
N ASN A 96 5.52 -11.34 7.37
CA ASN A 96 6.10 -12.17 6.30
C ASN A 96 5.94 -11.57 4.87
N GLU A 97 5.85 -10.24 4.79
CA GLU A 97 5.68 -9.53 3.53
C GLU A 97 6.90 -9.69 2.61
N ALA A 98 6.69 -9.56 1.30
CA ALA A 98 7.79 -9.57 0.36
C ALA A 98 8.62 -8.28 0.48
N TRP A 99 9.95 -8.40 0.37
CA TRP A 99 10.87 -7.26 0.41
C TRP A 99 10.49 -6.20 -0.63
N SER A 100 10.21 -6.65 -1.85
CA SER A 100 9.89 -5.80 -2.99
C SER A 100 8.60 -5.02 -2.80
N THR A 101 7.52 -5.61 -2.29
CA THR A 101 6.25 -4.91 -2.04
C THR A 101 6.35 -3.95 -0.87
N LEU A 102 6.86 -4.42 0.28
CA LEU A 102 7.01 -3.61 1.50
C LEU A 102 7.80 -2.33 1.23
N LEU A 103 8.99 -2.47 0.63
CA LEU A 103 9.81 -1.30 0.37
C LEU A 103 9.27 -0.43 -0.76
N ARG A 104 8.57 -0.99 -1.76
CA ARG A 104 7.92 -0.18 -2.80
C ARG A 104 6.80 0.66 -2.19
N THR A 105 6.08 0.16 -1.20
CA THR A 105 5.13 0.97 -0.42
C THR A 105 5.86 2.11 0.29
N VAL A 106 6.91 1.82 1.05
CA VAL A 106 7.69 2.85 1.77
C VAL A 106 8.25 3.92 0.82
N HIS A 107 8.90 3.50 -0.27
CA HIS A 107 9.45 4.41 -1.27
C HIS A 107 8.36 5.21 -1.98
N SER A 108 7.19 4.62 -2.28
CA SER A 108 6.08 5.35 -2.89
C SER A 108 5.60 6.50 -1.99
N VAL A 109 5.50 6.25 -0.68
CA VAL A 109 5.12 7.26 0.33
C VAL A 109 6.15 8.38 0.37
N ILE A 110 7.43 8.04 0.51
CA ILE A 110 8.52 9.04 0.56
C ILE A 110 8.56 9.88 -0.72
N ASN A 111 8.45 9.25 -1.89
CA ASN A 111 8.64 9.92 -3.17
C ASN A 111 7.44 10.81 -3.59
N ARG A 112 6.24 10.57 -3.05
CA ARG A 112 5.00 11.22 -3.51
C ARG A 112 4.22 11.93 -2.40
N SER A 113 4.81 12.07 -1.21
CA SER A 113 4.26 12.89 -0.13
C SER A 113 5.12 14.15 0.05
N PRO A 114 4.51 15.34 0.21
CA PRO A 114 5.26 16.55 0.54
C PRO A 114 6.04 16.37 1.85
N ALA A 115 7.32 16.73 1.86
CA ALA A 115 8.21 16.55 3.01
C ALA A 115 7.70 17.25 4.29
N ALA A 116 6.99 18.38 4.15
CA ALA A 116 6.39 19.09 5.28
C ALA A 116 5.23 18.33 5.96
N LEU A 117 4.59 17.39 5.25
CA LEU A 117 3.42 16.65 5.72
C LEU A 117 3.76 15.25 6.22
N LEU A 118 4.83 14.65 5.73
CA LEU A 118 5.25 13.31 6.12
C LEU A 118 6.17 13.40 7.35
N HIS A 119 5.59 13.24 8.54
CA HIS A 119 6.33 13.36 9.80
C HIS A 119 7.29 12.18 10.02
N GLU A 120 6.79 10.97 9.83
CA GLU A 120 7.52 9.71 10.00
C GLU A 120 6.76 8.56 9.34
N ILE A 121 7.46 7.44 9.13
CA ILE A 121 6.86 6.15 8.75
C ILE A 121 7.15 5.13 9.85
N ILE A 122 6.12 4.42 10.28
CA ILE A 122 6.19 3.39 11.32
C ILE A 122 5.86 2.05 10.68
N LEU A 123 6.87 1.19 10.57
CA LEU A 123 6.72 -0.18 10.11
C LEU A 123 6.49 -1.07 11.33
N VAL A 124 5.30 -1.63 11.47
CA VAL A 124 4.97 -2.54 12.57
C VAL A 124 5.07 -3.97 12.07
N ASP A 125 6.08 -4.69 12.56
CA ASP A 125 6.26 -6.11 12.31
C ASP A 125 5.43 -6.94 13.29
N ASP A 126 4.38 -7.62 12.81
CA ASP A 126 3.56 -8.52 13.61
C ASP A 126 4.16 -9.94 13.64
N ALA A 127 5.38 -10.06 14.19
CA ALA A 127 6.13 -11.30 14.37
C ALA A 127 6.45 -12.05 13.05
N SER A 128 7.12 -11.38 12.11
CA SER A 128 7.64 -12.01 10.89
C SER A 128 8.77 -12.99 11.18
N GLU A 129 8.80 -14.06 10.40
CA GLU A 129 9.80 -15.14 10.48
C GLU A 129 10.93 -14.96 9.46
N ARG A 130 10.69 -14.22 8.37
CA ARG A 130 11.65 -14.04 7.27
C ARG A 130 12.86 -13.21 7.72
N GLU A 131 14.07 -13.76 7.54
CA GLU A 131 15.33 -13.19 8.01
C GLU A 131 15.62 -11.81 7.42
N PHE A 132 15.34 -11.60 6.14
CA PHE A 132 15.55 -10.31 5.48
C PHE A 132 14.65 -9.20 6.02
N LEU A 133 13.56 -9.52 6.73
CA LEU A 133 12.70 -8.53 7.37
C LEU A 133 13.25 -8.06 8.71
N ARG A 134 14.37 -8.62 9.21
CA ARG A 134 14.99 -8.27 10.51
C ARG A 134 16.03 -7.16 10.35
N GLN A 135 17.30 -7.46 10.65
CA GLN A 135 18.41 -6.53 10.55
C GLN A 135 18.58 -5.93 9.14
N PRO A 136 18.42 -6.69 8.03
CA PRO A 136 18.55 -6.10 6.70
C PRO A 136 17.52 -5.00 6.42
N LEU A 137 16.28 -5.17 6.88
CA LEU A 137 15.24 -4.15 6.79
C LEU A 137 15.62 -2.90 7.58
N GLU A 138 16.02 -3.07 8.84
CA GLU A 138 16.43 -1.96 9.72
C GLU A 138 17.61 -1.17 9.13
N ALA A 139 18.63 -1.87 8.61
CA ALA A 139 19.79 -1.27 7.97
C ALA A 139 19.44 -0.52 6.67
N HIS A 140 18.44 -1.00 5.92
CA HIS A 140 17.95 -0.32 4.72
C HIS A 140 17.18 0.95 5.07
N VAL A 141 16.21 0.85 6.00
CA VAL A 141 15.33 1.98 6.31
C VAL A 141 16.02 3.10 7.08
N SER A 142 17.10 2.80 7.83
CA SER A 142 17.89 3.81 8.54
C SER A 142 18.62 4.79 7.62
N GLN A 143 18.75 4.48 6.32
CA GLN A 143 19.42 5.31 5.31
C GLN A 143 18.45 6.20 4.52
N LEU A 144 17.14 6.10 4.79
CA LEU A 144 16.12 6.86 4.07
C LEU A 144 16.08 8.33 4.54
N ALA A 145 15.66 9.22 3.64
CA ALA A 145 15.60 10.66 3.91
C ALA A 145 14.52 11.06 4.94
N VAL A 146 13.56 10.18 5.18
CA VAL A 146 12.46 10.37 6.13
C VAL A 146 12.69 9.45 7.33
N PRO A 147 12.42 9.87 8.57
CA PRO A 147 12.50 8.98 9.73
C PRO A 147 11.57 7.77 9.55
N VAL A 148 12.16 6.58 9.44
CA VAL A 148 11.43 5.31 9.39
C VAL A 148 11.79 4.48 10.62
N LYS A 149 10.79 4.13 11.42
CA LYS A 149 10.94 3.32 12.63
C LYS A 149 10.37 1.94 12.41
N VAL A 150 11.10 0.90 12.81
CA VAL A 150 10.59 -0.46 12.83
C VAL A 150 10.20 -0.85 14.26
N VAL A 151 8.94 -1.20 14.47
CA VAL A 151 8.37 -1.60 15.75
C VAL A 151 8.08 -3.10 15.68
N ARG A 152 8.68 -3.89 16.57
CA ARG A 152 8.54 -5.35 16.57
C ARG A 152 7.55 -5.80 17.62
N SER A 153 6.56 -6.60 17.22
CA SER A 153 5.76 -7.39 18.15
C SER A 153 6.48 -8.72 18.46
N PRO A 154 6.66 -9.09 19.74
CA PRO A 154 7.34 -10.35 20.09
C PRO A 154 6.52 -11.59 19.75
N VAL A 155 5.21 -11.44 19.60
CA VAL A 155 4.27 -12.52 19.26
C VAL A 155 3.30 -12.04 18.18
N ARG A 156 2.73 -12.96 17.41
CA ARG A 156 1.74 -12.63 16.38
C ARG A 156 0.42 -12.24 17.05
N THR A 157 0.08 -10.95 17.00
CA THR A 157 -1.08 -10.36 17.68
C THR A 157 -2.27 -10.09 16.78
N GLY A 158 -2.04 -10.05 15.46
CA GLY A 158 -3.03 -9.75 14.43
C GLY A 158 -3.11 -8.26 14.07
N LEU A 159 -3.65 -7.97 12.88
CA LEU A 159 -3.67 -6.65 12.25
C LEU A 159 -4.18 -5.52 13.17
N VAL A 160 -5.26 -5.77 13.92
CA VAL A 160 -5.88 -4.74 14.78
C VAL A 160 -4.93 -4.31 15.90
N ARG A 161 -4.33 -5.26 16.62
CA ARG A 161 -3.41 -4.96 17.71
C ARG A 161 -2.10 -4.36 17.21
N ALA A 162 -1.62 -4.82 16.06
CA ALA A 162 -0.45 -4.23 15.41
C ALA A 162 -0.72 -2.77 14.96
N ARG A 163 -1.91 -2.45 14.42
CA ARG A 163 -2.28 -1.06 14.11
C ARG A 163 -2.34 -0.18 15.36
N LEU A 164 -2.88 -0.71 16.47
CA LEU A 164 -2.89 0.00 17.77
C LEU A 164 -1.48 0.22 18.31
N LEU A 165 -0.59 -0.77 18.18
CA LEU A 165 0.82 -0.63 18.56
C LEU A 165 1.51 0.47 17.75
N GLY A 166 1.30 0.50 16.43
CA GLY A 166 1.81 1.58 15.58
C GLY A 166 1.25 2.95 15.96
N ALA A 167 -0.04 3.03 16.26
CA ALA A 167 -0.69 4.27 16.71
C ALA A 167 -0.12 4.79 18.05
N GLN A 168 0.23 3.90 18.98
CA GLN A 168 0.87 4.27 20.25
C GLN A 168 2.29 4.85 20.08
N GLN A 169 2.98 4.47 19.01
CA GLN A 169 4.35 4.93 18.71
C GLN A 169 4.38 6.21 17.87
N ALA A 170 3.25 6.61 17.30
CA ALA A 170 3.14 7.74 16.40
C ALA A 170 3.14 9.08 17.13
N THR A 171 3.88 10.05 16.59
CA THR A 171 3.98 11.42 17.12
C THR A 171 3.40 12.49 16.18
N GLY A 172 2.93 12.11 14.99
CA GLY A 172 2.24 12.97 14.05
C GLY A 172 0.83 13.37 14.52
N LYS A 173 0.28 14.45 13.95
CA LYS A 173 -1.07 14.95 14.32
C LYS A 173 -2.19 14.09 13.74
N VAL A 174 -1.91 13.41 12.62
CA VAL A 174 -2.83 12.50 11.93
C VAL A 174 -2.17 11.14 11.81
N LEU A 175 -2.97 10.08 11.83
CA LEU A 175 -2.54 8.73 11.52
C LEU A 175 -3.01 8.37 10.11
N THR A 176 -2.10 7.86 9.28
CA THR A 176 -2.44 7.32 7.96
C THR A 176 -2.04 5.86 7.89
N PHE A 177 -3.02 4.97 7.87
CA PHE A 177 -2.78 3.54 7.77
C PHE A 177 -2.69 3.11 6.31
N LEU A 178 -1.65 2.36 5.96
CA LEU A 178 -1.49 1.71 4.66
C LEU A 178 -1.17 0.23 4.86
N ASP A 179 -1.57 -0.60 3.90
CA ASP A 179 -1.13 -1.99 3.85
C ASP A 179 0.29 -2.07 3.25
N ALA A 180 1.01 -3.14 3.53
CA ALA A 180 2.43 -3.29 3.17
C ALA A 180 2.69 -3.61 1.68
N HIS A 181 1.66 -3.53 0.85
CA HIS A 181 1.70 -3.82 -0.58
C HIS A 181 0.84 -2.79 -1.36
N CYS A 182 0.92 -1.53 -0.93
CA CYS A 182 0.31 -0.39 -1.62
C CYS A 182 1.35 0.39 -2.44
N GLU A 183 0.89 1.13 -3.45
CA GLU A 183 1.67 2.21 -4.07
C GLU A 183 0.81 3.46 -4.15
N VAL A 184 1.22 4.51 -3.44
CA VAL A 184 0.48 5.77 -3.44
C VAL A 184 0.71 6.55 -4.74
N THR A 185 -0.27 7.31 -5.20
CA THR A 185 -0.18 8.12 -6.43
C THR A 185 0.19 9.58 -6.13
N THR A 186 0.52 10.35 -7.16
CA THR A 186 0.83 11.78 -7.01
C THR A 186 -0.38 12.55 -6.49
N GLY A 187 -0.17 13.39 -5.47
CA GLY A 187 -1.24 14.23 -4.89
C GLY A 187 -2.25 13.44 -4.05
N TRP A 188 -1.86 12.28 -3.51
CA TRP A 188 -2.75 11.44 -2.71
C TRP A 188 -3.00 11.99 -1.29
N LEU A 189 -2.03 12.72 -0.72
CA LEU A 189 -1.99 13.00 0.71
C LEU A 189 -2.70 14.31 1.08
N GLU A 190 -2.44 15.36 0.29
CA GLU A 190 -2.93 16.72 0.53
C GLU A 190 -4.46 16.81 0.57
N PRO A 191 -5.22 16.15 -0.35
CA PRO A 191 -6.67 16.15 -0.29
C PRO A 191 -7.20 15.49 0.99
N LEU A 192 -6.55 14.41 1.46
CA LEU A 192 -6.95 13.69 2.67
C LEU A 192 -6.72 14.57 3.91
N LEU A 193 -5.51 15.12 4.05
CA LEU A 193 -5.15 15.96 5.20
C LEU A 193 -5.89 17.29 5.20
N SER A 194 -6.24 17.85 4.04
CA SER A 194 -7.08 19.04 3.92
C SER A 194 -8.46 18.84 4.55
N ARG A 195 -9.07 17.67 4.34
CA ARG A 195 -10.39 17.36 4.92
C ARG A 195 -10.35 17.22 6.43
N ILE A 196 -9.30 16.60 6.98
CA ILE A 196 -9.08 16.50 8.43
C ILE A 196 -8.70 17.87 9.02
N GLY A 197 -7.91 18.67 8.31
CA GLY A 197 -7.53 20.01 8.75
C GLY A 197 -8.70 20.99 8.86
N GLN A 198 -9.76 20.77 8.06
CA GLN A 198 -11.01 21.52 8.16
C GLN A 198 -11.87 21.08 9.35
N ASP A 199 -11.84 19.80 9.71
CA ASP A 199 -12.61 19.22 10.82
C ASP A 199 -11.92 17.95 11.30
N SER A 200 -11.36 18.02 12.51
CA SER A 200 -10.59 16.92 13.13
C SER A 200 -11.45 15.71 13.51
N THR A 201 -12.77 15.80 13.42
CA THR A 201 -13.68 14.67 13.67
C THR A 201 -13.88 13.77 12.44
N ARG A 202 -13.37 14.18 11.27
CA ARG A 202 -13.52 13.42 10.03
C ARG A 202 -12.53 12.27 9.91
N VAL A 203 -13.03 11.11 9.51
CA VAL A 203 -12.23 9.96 9.06
C VAL A 203 -12.36 9.86 7.55
N VAL A 204 -11.23 9.93 6.84
CA VAL A 204 -11.20 9.97 5.37
C VAL A 204 -10.50 8.74 4.80
N CYS A 205 -10.95 8.31 3.64
CA CYS A 205 -10.42 7.15 2.92
C CYS A 205 -10.12 7.54 1.47
N PRO A 206 -8.97 7.15 0.91
CA PRO A 206 -8.71 7.35 -0.52
C PRO A 206 -9.58 6.44 -1.38
N ILE A 207 -9.62 6.73 -2.68
CA ILE A 207 -10.05 5.74 -3.67
C ILE A 207 -8.94 4.69 -3.77
N ILE A 208 -9.32 3.42 -3.67
CA ILE A 208 -8.37 2.29 -3.70
C ILE A 208 -8.43 1.67 -5.10
N ASP A 209 -7.36 1.90 -5.86
CA ASP A 209 -7.13 1.28 -7.17
C ASP A 209 -6.48 -0.11 -7.03
N ILE A 210 -6.45 -0.86 -8.12
CA ILE A 210 -6.02 -2.26 -8.14
C ILE A 210 -4.59 -2.34 -8.68
N ILE A 211 -3.73 -3.09 -8.01
CA ILE A 211 -2.47 -3.59 -8.57
C ILE A 211 -2.69 -5.05 -8.89
N HIS A 212 -2.57 -5.43 -10.16
CA HIS A 212 -2.84 -6.80 -10.60
C HIS A 212 -1.83 -7.77 -9.98
N GLU A 213 -2.30 -8.82 -9.29
CA GLU A 213 -1.45 -9.77 -8.55
C GLU A 213 -0.44 -10.52 -9.42
N ASP A 214 -0.79 -10.85 -10.68
CA ASP A 214 0.12 -11.56 -11.59
C ASP A 214 1.15 -10.68 -12.31
N THR A 215 0.77 -9.47 -12.72
CA THR A 215 1.59 -8.63 -13.62
C THR A 215 2.04 -7.34 -12.97
N PHE A 216 1.53 -7.03 -11.78
CA PHE A 216 1.72 -5.74 -11.09
C PHE A 216 1.28 -4.52 -11.91
N GLN A 217 0.42 -4.73 -12.91
CA GLN A 217 -0.20 -3.64 -13.66
C GLN A 217 -1.05 -2.78 -12.72
N TYR A 218 -0.90 -1.46 -12.84
CA TYR A 218 -1.80 -0.52 -12.19
C TYR A 218 -3.12 -0.46 -12.98
N VAL A 219 -4.22 -0.75 -12.30
CA VAL A 219 -5.57 -0.74 -12.87
C VAL A 219 -6.45 0.18 -12.02
N ARG A 220 -6.90 1.27 -12.64
CA ARG A 220 -7.81 2.21 -11.99
C ARG A 220 -9.15 1.53 -11.69
N SER A 221 -9.63 1.69 -10.47
CA SER A 221 -10.91 1.17 -9.99
C SER A 221 -12.07 2.15 -10.30
N PHE A 222 -13.29 1.68 -10.08
CA PHE A 222 -14.50 2.48 -10.26
C PHE A 222 -14.80 3.33 -9.03
N GLU A 223 -14.73 4.66 -9.19
CA GLU A 223 -14.78 5.65 -8.11
C GLU A 223 -16.19 5.94 -7.53
N LEU A 224 -17.24 5.40 -8.16
CA LEU A 224 -18.64 5.67 -7.81
C LEU A 224 -19.24 4.58 -6.92
N HIS A 225 -18.44 4.08 -5.98
CA HIS A 225 -18.88 3.12 -4.98
C HIS A 225 -18.70 3.69 -3.56
N TRP A 226 -19.50 3.18 -2.64
CA TRP A 226 -19.34 3.40 -1.20
C TRP A 226 -19.26 2.06 -0.48
N GLY A 227 -18.59 2.05 0.66
CA GLY A 227 -18.46 0.86 1.49
C GLY A 227 -19.71 0.65 2.34
N ALA A 228 -20.25 -0.57 2.31
CA ALA A 228 -21.28 -1.01 3.26
C ALA A 228 -21.02 -2.47 3.67
N PHE A 229 -21.96 -3.07 4.38
CA PHE A 229 -21.88 -4.47 4.80
C PHE A 229 -23.20 -5.19 4.53
N ASN A 230 -23.13 -6.49 4.26
CA ASN A 230 -24.31 -7.35 4.18
C ASN A 230 -24.70 -7.88 5.57
N TRP A 231 -25.81 -8.62 5.68
CA TRP A 231 -26.29 -9.17 6.97
C TRP A 231 -25.34 -10.19 7.63
N ASN A 232 -24.35 -10.70 6.91
CA ASN A 232 -23.28 -11.54 7.47
C ASN A 232 -22.07 -10.70 7.93
N LEU A 233 -22.22 -9.37 7.96
CA LEU A 233 -21.17 -8.40 8.31
C LEU A 233 -19.94 -8.45 7.38
N HIS A 234 -20.10 -8.93 6.15
CA HIS A 234 -19.04 -8.86 5.15
C HIS A 234 -19.06 -7.50 4.47
N PHE A 235 -17.90 -6.87 4.38
CA PHE A 235 -17.71 -5.65 3.61
C PHE A 235 -18.05 -5.85 2.12
N ARG A 236 -18.75 -4.87 1.55
CA ARG A 236 -19.19 -4.85 0.15
C ARG A 236 -19.09 -3.43 -0.41
N TRP A 237 -18.75 -3.34 -1.68
CA TRP A 237 -18.85 -2.12 -2.46
C TRP A 237 -20.23 -2.04 -3.09
N TYR A 238 -20.95 -0.96 -2.81
CA TYR A 238 -22.24 -0.66 -3.45
C TYR A 238 -22.10 0.56 -4.35
N ALA A 239 -22.73 0.54 -5.52
CA ALA A 239 -22.79 1.70 -6.38
C ALA A 239 -23.54 2.84 -5.69
N LEU A 240 -23.13 4.08 -5.96
CA LEU A 240 -23.84 5.26 -5.50
C LEU A 240 -25.23 5.36 -6.14
N GLY A 241 -26.18 5.94 -5.42
CA GLY A 241 -27.50 6.28 -5.95
C GLY A 241 -27.43 7.34 -7.05
N HIS A 242 -28.49 7.44 -7.86
CA HIS A 242 -28.55 8.37 -8.98
C HIS A 242 -28.32 9.84 -8.54
N ASN A 243 -28.91 10.25 -7.42
CA ASN A 243 -28.78 11.61 -6.91
C ASN A 243 -27.33 11.94 -6.51
N GLU A 244 -26.66 11.03 -5.79
CA GLU A 244 -25.28 11.21 -5.36
C GLU A 244 -24.31 11.22 -6.54
N VAL A 245 -24.58 10.38 -7.55
CA VAL A 245 -23.82 10.39 -8.81
C VAL A 245 -23.97 11.74 -9.51
N ASP A 246 -25.17 12.31 -9.58
CA ASP A 246 -25.39 13.59 -10.26
C ASP A 246 -24.74 14.76 -9.52
N ILE A 247 -24.77 14.76 -8.18
CA ILE A 247 -24.00 15.72 -7.37
C ILE A 247 -22.50 15.60 -7.66
N ARG A 248 -21.96 14.37 -7.71
CA ARG A 248 -20.54 14.14 -8.01
C ARG A 248 -20.15 14.50 -9.44
N LYS A 249 -21.07 14.42 -10.42
CA LYS A 249 -20.82 14.91 -11.78
C LYS A 249 -20.64 16.43 -11.81
N ILE A 250 -21.35 17.17 -10.95
CA ILE A 250 -21.22 18.62 -10.84
C ILE A 250 -19.85 18.98 -10.25
N ASN A 251 -19.48 18.37 -9.12
CA ASN A 251 -18.19 18.62 -8.49
C ASN A 251 -17.66 17.37 -7.76
N ILE A 252 -16.68 16.69 -8.36
CA ILE A 252 -16.09 15.46 -7.81
C ILE A 252 -15.06 15.73 -6.70
N THR A 253 -14.66 16.99 -6.53
CA THR A 253 -13.61 17.39 -5.58
C THR A 253 -14.14 17.57 -4.16
N GLN A 254 -15.46 17.63 -3.99
CA GLN A 254 -16.11 17.78 -2.69
C GLN A 254 -16.42 16.42 -2.06
N ALA A 255 -16.08 16.29 -0.78
CA ALA A 255 -16.54 15.19 0.05
C ALA A 255 -18.01 15.42 0.43
N TYR A 256 -18.74 14.33 0.69
CA TYR A 256 -20.05 14.37 1.34
C TYR A 256 -19.90 14.76 2.81
#